data_AF-A0A7V9CDF9-F1
#
_entry.id   AF-A0A7V9CDF9-F1
#
_cell.length_a   1.000
_cell.length_b   1.000
_cell.length_c   1.000
_cell.angle_alpha   90.00
_cell.angle_beta   90.00
_cell.angle_gamma   90.00
#
_symmetry.space_group_name_H-M   'P 1'
#
loop_
_entity.id
_entity.type
_entity.pdbx_description
1 polymer ?
#
loop_
_entity_poly.entity_id
_entity_poly.type
_entity_poly.pdbx_seq_one_letter_code
_entity_poly.pdbx_strand_id
1 'polypeptide(L)'
;MPLVPEPRGPITRLLVERLRRPLHALPGLPAPSPEDPLGDEDLQLGLYLCYELHYRGLDGVEDAWEWEPSLIALRGTLEASFERALFDAIGPPATAPAADEMDLALRAVGDEVDEPSLSCYIEREAPLGHVIEFLIHRSAYQLKEADPHSWALPRLYGAPKAALVEVQADEYGGGRAERIHAQLFADTLAAVGLDPAYGAYLDRLPAETLATVNLMSFLGLHRRWRGAIVGHLALFEMTSTIPNRRYAA
;
A
#
# COMPACT_ATOMS: atom_id res chain seq x y z
N MET A 1 1.31 0.62 17.22
CA MET A 1 1.86 -0.32 16.22
C MET A 1 0.74 -1.27 15.83
N PRO A 2 0.71 -1.78 14.60
CA PRO A 2 -0.30 -2.74 14.18
C PRO A 2 -0.16 -4.04 14.99
N LEU A 3 -1.29 -4.61 15.39
CA LEU A 3 -1.31 -5.93 16.01
C LEU A 3 -0.91 -6.97 14.97
N VAL A 4 -0.29 -8.05 15.44
CA VAL A 4 0.05 -9.20 14.58
C VAL A 4 -1.25 -10.00 14.34
N PRO A 5 -1.72 -10.13 13.08
CA PRO A 5 -3.01 -10.71 12.71
C PRO A 5 -3.01 -12.25 12.78
N GLU A 6 -4.19 -12.85 12.60
CA GLU A 6 -4.34 -14.29 12.45
C GLU A 6 -3.70 -14.77 11.13
N PRO A 7 -2.94 -15.88 11.14
CA PRO A 7 -2.31 -16.40 9.95
C PRO A 7 -3.33 -17.01 8.98
N ARG A 8 -3.15 -16.73 7.68
CA ARG A 8 -4.01 -17.20 6.58
C ARG A 8 -3.46 -18.40 5.82
N GLY A 9 -2.24 -18.82 6.13
CA GLY A 9 -1.62 -20.00 5.53
C GLY A 9 -0.21 -20.28 6.07
N PRO A 10 0.55 -21.18 5.43
CA PRO A 10 1.89 -21.56 5.87
C PRO A 10 2.89 -20.40 5.99
N ILE A 11 2.86 -19.41 5.10
CA ILE A 11 3.79 -18.28 5.09
C ILE A 11 3.53 -17.39 6.29
N THR A 12 2.29 -16.92 6.43
CA THR A 12 1.87 -16.04 7.53
C THR A 12 1.96 -16.74 8.87
N ARG A 13 1.68 -18.05 8.95
CA ARG A 13 1.91 -18.83 10.18
C ARG A 13 3.39 -18.79 10.58
N LEU A 14 4.30 -19.00 9.64
CA LEU A 14 5.73 -18.89 9.92
C LEU A 14 6.08 -17.49 10.42
N LEU A 15 5.66 -16.43 9.71
CA LEU A 15 5.98 -15.05 10.06
C LEU A 15 5.46 -14.71 11.47
N VAL A 16 4.18 -14.94 11.75
CA VAL A 16 3.54 -14.66 13.04
C VAL A 16 4.24 -15.38 14.20
N GLU A 17 4.61 -16.65 14.02
CA GLU A 17 5.29 -17.45 15.06
C GLU A 17 6.75 -17.05 15.30
N ARG A 18 7.45 -16.60 14.27
CA ARG A 18 8.90 -16.36 14.31
C ARG A 18 9.25 -14.93 14.66
N LEU A 19 8.53 -13.94 14.12
CA LEU A 19 8.81 -12.52 14.37
C LEU A 19 8.63 -12.12 15.84
N ARG A 20 7.77 -12.83 16.59
CA ARG A 20 7.58 -12.63 18.04
C ARG A 20 8.69 -13.22 18.92
N ARG A 21 9.67 -13.91 18.33
CA ARG A 21 10.84 -14.43 19.05
C ARG A 21 12.01 -13.45 18.90
N PRO A 22 13.02 -13.54 19.77
CA PRO A 22 14.28 -12.81 19.55
C PRO A 22 14.81 -13.04 18.15
N LEU A 23 15.45 -12.02 17.58
CA LEU A 23 16.02 -12.05 16.22
C LEU A 23 16.80 -13.35 15.95
N HIS A 24 16.42 -14.05 14.87
CA HIS A 24 17.09 -15.28 14.42
C HIS A 24 16.83 -15.51 12.93
N ALA A 25 17.65 -16.35 12.30
CA ALA A 25 17.40 -16.76 10.93
C ALA A 25 16.11 -17.61 10.86
N LEU A 26 15.21 -17.23 9.96
CA LEU A 26 14.04 -18.01 9.58
C LEU A 26 14.47 -19.31 8.88
N PRO A 27 13.72 -20.40 9.10
CA PRO A 27 13.87 -21.58 8.26
C PRO A 27 13.48 -21.23 6.83
N GLY A 28 14.20 -21.79 5.86
CA GLY A 28 13.81 -21.67 4.45
C GLY A 28 12.44 -22.27 4.21
N LEU A 29 11.60 -21.57 3.45
CA LEU A 29 10.36 -22.11 2.90
C LEU A 29 10.55 -22.44 1.42
N PRO A 30 9.83 -23.45 0.90
CA PRO A 30 9.69 -23.59 -0.55
C PRO A 30 9.10 -22.29 -1.11
N ALA A 31 9.53 -21.91 -2.32
CA ALA A 31 8.96 -20.76 -3.01
C ALA A 31 7.45 -20.98 -3.18
N PRO A 32 6.61 -20.01 -2.77
CA PRO A 32 5.18 -20.16 -2.95
C PRO A 32 4.84 -20.13 -4.44
N SER A 33 3.82 -20.92 -4.79
CA SER A 33 3.30 -21.02 -6.15
C SER A 33 1.77 -21.08 -6.12
N PRO A 34 1.09 -20.04 -5.59
CA PRO A 34 -0.35 -19.99 -5.65
C PRO A 34 -0.83 -19.86 -7.10
N GLU A 35 -2.03 -20.36 -7.39
CA GLU A 35 -2.63 -20.27 -8.73
C GLU A 35 -2.95 -18.81 -9.12
N ASP A 36 -3.40 -18.02 -8.14
CA ASP A 36 -3.63 -16.59 -8.28
C ASP A 36 -2.84 -15.81 -7.20
N PRO A 37 -1.61 -15.37 -7.49
CA PRO A 37 -0.83 -14.60 -6.54
C PRO A 37 -1.42 -13.23 -6.16
N LEU A 38 -2.31 -12.64 -6.97
CA LEU A 38 -2.92 -11.34 -6.66
C LEU A 38 -4.07 -11.48 -5.65
N GLY A 39 -4.81 -12.59 -5.72
CA GLY A 39 -5.88 -12.96 -4.80
C GLY A 39 -5.49 -13.92 -3.66
N ASP A 40 -4.21 -14.33 -3.55
CA ASP A 40 -3.79 -15.29 -2.52
C ASP A 40 -3.64 -14.63 -1.13
N GLU A 41 -4.50 -15.04 -0.21
CA GLU A 41 -4.60 -14.54 1.16
C GLU A 41 -3.32 -14.71 2.00
N ASP A 42 -2.59 -15.81 1.83
CA ASP A 42 -1.38 -16.08 2.59
C ASP A 42 -0.20 -15.27 2.06
N LEU A 43 -0.05 -15.19 0.73
CA LEU A 43 0.98 -14.40 0.07
C LEU A 43 0.80 -12.91 0.34
N GLN A 44 -0.41 -12.37 0.15
CA GLN A 44 -0.65 -10.93 0.28
C GLN A 44 -0.52 -10.44 1.72
N LEU A 45 -1.02 -11.20 2.69
CA LEU A 45 -0.77 -10.89 4.10
C LEU A 45 0.71 -11.05 4.47
N GLY A 46 1.39 -12.08 3.95
CA GLY A 46 2.83 -12.27 4.15
C GLY A 46 3.67 -11.09 3.64
N LEU A 47 3.38 -10.59 2.44
CA LEU A 47 4.00 -9.38 1.89
C LEU A 47 3.71 -8.15 2.77
N TYR A 48 2.46 -7.96 3.17
CA TYR A 48 2.06 -6.84 4.01
C TYR A 48 2.89 -6.81 5.31
N LEU A 49 2.95 -7.93 6.03
CA LEU A 49 3.73 -8.04 7.27
C LEU A 49 5.22 -7.75 7.06
N CYS A 50 5.81 -8.24 5.96
CA CYS A 50 7.20 -7.95 5.61
C CYS A 50 7.45 -6.47 5.31
N TYR A 51 6.47 -5.76 4.72
CA TYR A 51 6.59 -4.34 4.43
C TYR A 51 6.41 -3.47 5.68
N GLU A 52 5.54 -3.86 6.61
CA GLU A 52 5.30 -3.10 7.85
C GLU A 52 6.55 -2.91 8.71
N LEU A 53 7.52 -3.82 8.62
CA LEU A 53 8.81 -3.71 9.29
C LEU A 53 9.67 -2.55 8.78
N HIS A 54 9.41 -2.05 7.57
CA HIS A 54 10.05 -0.84 7.03
C HIS A 54 9.31 0.45 7.39
N TYR A 55 8.14 0.36 8.02
CA TYR A 55 7.33 1.52 8.43
C TYR A 55 7.29 1.65 9.95
N ARG A 56 6.20 1.23 10.59
CA ARG A 56 5.98 1.38 12.04
C ARG A 56 6.20 0.07 12.82
N GLY A 57 6.72 -0.97 12.16
CA GLY A 57 6.91 -2.29 12.74
C GLY A 57 5.60 -3.03 13.04
N LEU A 58 5.70 -4.11 13.81
CA LEU A 58 4.57 -4.90 14.30
C LEU A 58 4.64 -4.99 15.83
N ASP A 59 3.49 -4.99 16.50
CA ASP A 59 3.46 -5.06 17.96
C ASP A 59 4.17 -6.33 18.49
N GLY A 60 5.11 -6.14 19.43
CA GLY A 60 5.92 -7.22 20.00
C GLY A 60 7.00 -7.81 19.08
N VAL A 61 7.32 -7.17 17.95
CA VAL A 61 8.39 -7.57 17.04
C VAL A 61 9.58 -6.61 17.16
N GLU A 62 10.79 -7.15 17.28
CA GLU A 62 12.03 -6.37 17.37
C GLU A 62 12.37 -5.65 16.04
N ASP A 63 12.69 -4.35 16.10
CA ASP A 63 12.98 -3.53 14.91
C ASP A 63 14.10 -4.08 14.02
N ALA A 64 15.06 -4.82 14.60
CA ALA A 64 16.17 -5.43 13.86
C ALA A 64 15.71 -6.49 12.84
N TRP A 65 14.48 -7.01 12.94
CA TRP A 65 13.89 -7.90 11.93
C TRP A 65 13.82 -7.25 10.55
N GLU A 66 13.72 -5.92 10.45
CA GLU A 66 13.73 -5.17 9.19
C GLU A 66 14.92 -5.57 8.28
N TRP A 67 16.06 -5.88 8.91
CA TRP A 67 17.32 -6.19 8.23
C TRP A 67 17.75 -7.65 8.34
N GLU A 68 16.89 -8.53 8.85
CA GLU A 68 17.23 -9.95 8.98
C GLU A 68 17.34 -10.60 7.58
N PRO A 69 18.51 -11.14 7.20
CA PRO A 69 18.76 -11.58 5.83
C PRO A 69 17.81 -12.66 5.32
N SER A 70 17.40 -13.62 6.16
CA SER A 70 16.51 -14.70 5.73
C SER A 70 15.07 -14.23 5.53
N LEU A 71 14.62 -13.21 6.27
CA LEU A 71 13.33 -12.54 6.06
C LEU A 71 13.35 -11.72 4.77
N ILE A 72 14.43 -10.99 4.49
CA ILE A 72 14.61 -10.30 3.21
C ILE A 72 14.58 -11.30 2.05
N ALA A 73 15.25 -12.45 2.21
CA ALA A 73 15.23 -13.51 1.20
C ALA A 73 13.81 -14.08 0.99
N LEU A 74 13.06 -14.33 2.07
CA LEU A 74 11.67 -14.75 2.01
C LEU A 74 10.80 -13.70 1.29
N ARG A 75 10.88 -12.43 1.68
CA ARG A 75 10.15 -11.35 1.00
C ARG A 75 10.45 -11.32 -0.49
N GLY A 76 11.72 -11.48 -0.87
CA GLY A 76 12.14 -11.52 -2.28
C GLY A 76 11.48 -12.65 -3.08
N THR A 77 11.19 -13.81 -2.47
CA THR A 77 10.45 -14.89 -3.17
C THR A 77 8.97 -14.57 -3.33
N LEU A 78 8.34 -13.95 -2.33
CA LEU A 78 6.95 -13.48 -2.41
C LEU A 78 6.80 -12.39 -3.47
N GLU A 79 7.70 -11.41 -3.46
CA GLU A 79 7.76 -10.30 -4.43
C GLU A 79 7.92 -10.81 -5.86
N ALA A 80 8.77 -11.82 -6.09
CA ALA A 80 8.94 -12.39 -7.43
C ALA A 80 7.66 -13.07 -7.95
N SER A 81 6.87 -13.67 -7.07
CA SER A 81 5.57 -14.24 -7.43
C SER A 81 4.54 -13.14 -7.73
N PHE A 82 4.48 -12.12 -6.88
CA PHE A 82 3.59 -10.97 -7.05
C PHE A 82 3.90 -10.18 -8.31
N GLU A 83 5.17 -9.87 -8.56
CA GLU A 83 5.64 -9.15 -9.75
C GLU A 83 5.28 -9.88 -11.05
N ARG A 84 5.50 -11.20 -11.10
CA ARG A 84 5.13 -12.00 -12.27
C ARG A 84 3.64 -11.91 -12.54
N ALA A 85 2.81 -12.07 -11.51
CA ALA A 85 1.36 -11.98 -11.64
C ALA A 85 0.89 -10.58 -12.08
N LEU A 86 1.54 -9.50 -11.60
CA LEU A 86 1.27 -8.16 -12.09
C LEU A 86 1.53 -8.06 -13.60
N PHE A 87 2.70 -8.50 -14.07
CA PHE A 87 3.02 -8.44 -15.50
C PHE A 87 2.19 -9.39 -16.37
N ASP A 88 1.76 -10.52 -15.82
CA ASP A 88 0.81 -11.40 -16.52
C ASP A 88 -0.55 -10.72 -16.68
N ALA A 89 -0.98 -9.90 -15.71
CA ALA A 89 -2.24 -9.18 -15.75
C ALA A 89 -2.23 -7.92 -16.63
N ILE A 90 -1.18 -7.09 -16.55
CA ILE A 90 -1.13 -5.77 -17.23
C ILE A 90 -0.16 -5.70 -18.42
N GLY A 91 0.62 -6.76 -18.65
CA GLY A 91 1.69 -6.76 -19.64
C GLY A 91 2.96 -6.02 -19.17
N PRO A 92 4.09 -6.19 -19.87
CA PRO A 92 5.34 -5.52 -19.53
C PRO A 92 5.24 -3.99 -19.73
N PRO A 93 6.12 -3.19 -19.10
CA PRO A 93 6.11 -1.74 -19.29
C PRO A 93 6.32 -1.38 -20.76
N ALA A 94 5.44 -0.54 -21.31
CA ALA A 94 5.57 -0.02 -22.66
C ALA A 94 6.74 0.99 -22.76
N THR A 95 7.09 1.35 -24.00
CA THR A 95 8.02 2.46 -24.25
C THR A 95 7.48 3.73 -23.62
N ALA A 96 8.30 4.41 -22.80
CA ALA A 96 7.89 5.64 -22.15
C ALA A 96 7.55 6.72 -23.18
N PRO A 97 6.46 7.49 -22.98
CA PRO A 97 6.12 8.62 -23.84
C PRO A 97 7.19 9.72 -23.74
N ALA A 98 7.20 10.64 -24.71
CA ALA A 98 8.04 11.82 -24.60
C ALA A 98 7.62 12.67 -23.38
N ALA A 99 8.54 13.46 -22.83
CA ALA A 99 8.30 14.19 -21.59
C ALA A 99 7.16 15.22 -21.72
N ASP A 100 7.00 15.82 -22.90
CA ASP A 100 5.93 16.74 -23.27
C ASP A 100 4.58 16.06 -23.56
N GLU A 101 4.57 14.74 -23.75
CA GLU A 101 3.38 13.92 -23.95
C GLU A 101 2.91 13.23 -22.65
N MET A 102 3.68 13.32 -21.56
CA MET A 102 3.43 12.59 -20.33
C MET A 102 2.05 12.90 -19.70
N ASP A 103 1.62 14.17 -19.69
CA ASP A 103 0.30 14.56 -19.18
C ASP A 103 -0.84 13.87 -19.97
N LEU A 104 -0.72 13.81 -21.30
CA LEU A 104 -1.71 13.13 -22.14
C LEU A 104 -1.72 11.62 -21.89
N ALA A 105 -0.55 11.01 -21.74
CA ALA A 105 -0.44 9.58 -21.45
C ALA A 105 -1.07 9.22 -20.09
N LEU A 106 -0.84 10.03 -19.05
CA LEU A 106 -1.43 9.81 -17.72
C LEU A 106 -2.96 9.97 -17.74
N ARG A 107 -3.48 10.98 -18.46
CA ARG A 107 -4.94 11.16 -18.61
C ARG A 107 -5.58 10.00 -19.35
N ALA A 108 -4.95 9.51 -20.41
CA ALA A 108 -5.45 8.34 -21.14
C ALA A 108 -5.61 7.13 -20.22
N VAL A 109 -4.65 6.87 -19.33
CA VAL A 109 -4.77 5.80 -18.32
C VAL A 109 -5.95 6.05 -17.36
N GLY A 110 -6.18 7.29 -16.95
CA GLY A 110 -7.32 7.64 -16.09
C GLY A 110 -8.69 7.53 -16.78
N ASP A 111 -8.75 7.78 -18.08
CA ASP A 111 -9.98 7.76 -18.87
C ASP A 111 -10.40 6.34 -19.31
N GLU A 112 -9.48 5.36 -19.29
CA GLU A 112 -9.75 3.95 -19.65
C GLU A 112 -10.59 3.17 -18.61
N VAL A 113 -11.00 3.80 -17.51
CA VAL A 113 -11.75 3.14 -16.43
C VAL A 113 -13.25 3.06 -16.75
N ASP A 114 -13.64 1.99 -17.44
CA ASP A 114 -15.03 1.67 -17.82
C ASP A 114 -15.84 0.92 -16.73
N GLU A 115 -15.58 1.22 -15.45
CA GLU A 115 -16.26 0.57 -14.31
C GLU A 115 -17.27 1.49 -13.59
N PRO A 116 -18.29 0.94 -12.91
CA PRO A 116 -19.20 1.72 -12.08
C PRO A 116 -18.40 2.50 -11.04
N SER A 117 -18.51 3.83 -11.09
CA SER A 117 -17.79 4.71 -10.16
C SER A 117 -18.19 4.40 -8.71
N LEU A 118 -17.29 3.76 -7.95
CA LEU A 118 -17.46 3.50 -6.52
C LEU A 118 -17.77 4.79 -5.75
N SER A 119 -17.14 5.90 -6.13
CA SER A 119 -17.44 7.21 -5.54
C SER A 119 -18.85 7.72 -5.81
N CYS A 120 -19.41 7.47 -6.99
CA CYS A 120 -20.81 7.80 -7.28
C CYS A 120 -21.76 6.89 -6.49
N TYR A 121 -21.43 5.60 -6.38
CA TYR A 121 -22.22 4.65 -5.59
C TYR A 121 -22.25 5.05 -4.11
N ILE A 122 -21.09 5.39 -3.53
CA ILE A 122 -21.01 5.85 -2.14
C ILE A 122 -21.80 7.15 -1.92
N GLU A 123 -21.68 8.12 -2.81
CA GLU A 123 -22.41 9.39 -2.74
C GLU A 123 -23.95 9.20 -2.78
N ARG A 124 -24.44 8.24 -3.58
CA ARG A 124 -25.86 8.24 -3.99
C ARG A 124 -26.68 7.08 -3.42
N GLU A 125 -26.06 5.93 -3.22
CA GLU A 125 -26.77 4.66 -3.07
C GLU A 125 -26.28 3.81 -1.90
N ALA A 126 -25.05 4.02 -1.43
CA ALA A 126 -24.45 3.13 -0.44
C ALA A 126 -25.15 3.21 0.92
N PRO A 127 -25.60 2.09 1.49
CA PRO A 127 -26.00 2.04 2.89
C PRO A 127 -24.78 2.28 3.79
N LEU A 128 -25.02 2.74 5.02
CA LEU A 128 -23.97 3.00 6.01
C LEU A 128 -23.00 1.82 6.17
N GLY A 129 -23.49 0.58 6.12
CA GLY A 129 -22.65 -0.62 6.20
C GLY A 129 -21.56 -0.68 5.12
N HIS A 130 -21.88 -0.30 3.88
CA HIS A 130 -20.91 -0.27 2.78
C HIS A 130 -19.92 0.88 2.94
N VAL A 131 -20.34 2.03 3.47
CA VAL A 131 -19.43 3.15 3.77
C VAL A 131 -18.44 2.76 4.88
N ILE A 132 -18.92 2.08 5.93
CA ILE A 132 -18.08 1.56 7.01
C ILE A 132 -17.08 0.53 6.48
N GLU A 133 -17.54 -0.41 5.64
CA GLU A 133 -16.67 -1.38 4.97
C GLU A 133 -15.62 -0.69 4.10
N PHE A 134 -16.01 0.29 3.29
CA PHE A 134 -15.08 1.10 2.50
C PHE A 134 -14.00 1.75 3.36
N LEU A 135 -14.37 2.39 4.48
CA LEU A 135 -13.40 3.01 5.40
C LEU A 135 -12.43 1.98 5.99
N ILE A 136 -12.92 0.78 6.32
CA ILE A 136 -12.08 -0.33 6.77
C ILE A 136 -11.07 -0.72 5.68
N HIS A 137 -11.52 -0.93 4.44
CA HIS A 137 -10.64 -1.25 3.31
C HIS A 137 -9.55 -0.20 3.09
N ARG A 138 -9.91 1.09 3.21
CA ARG A 138 -8.96 2.19 3.03
C ARG A 138 -7.96 2.32 4.18
N SER A 139 -8.28 1.81 5.37
CA SER A 139 -7.47 2.02 6.58
C SER A 139 -6.04 1.51 6.50
N ALA A 140 -5.77 0.41 5.78
CA ALA A 140 -4.41 -0.14 5.65
C ALA A 140 -3.46 0.79 4.89
N TYR A 141 -3.97 1.60 3.96
CA TYR A 141 -3.16 2.60 3.27
C TYR A 141 -3.32 3.99 3.88
N GLN A 142 -4.55 4.49 4.09
CA GLN A 142 -4.77 5.87 4.51
C GLN A 142 -4.11 6.20 5.86
N LEU A 143 -4.02 5.25 6.79
CA LEU A 143 -3.36 5.48 8.08
C LEU A 143 -1.81 5.53 8.00
N LYS A 144 -1.24 5.31 6.81
CA LYS A 144 0.16 5.53 6.41
C LYS A 144 0.27 6.26 5.07
N GLU A 145 -0.73 7.09 4.74
CA GLU A 145 -0.79 7.80 3.47
C GLU A 145 0.53 8.55 3.22
N ALA A 146 0.98 8.53 1.96
CA ALA A 146 2.24 9.12 1.48
C ALA A 146 3.55 8.40 1.88
N ASP A 147 3.58 7.60 2.95
CA ASP A 147 4.79 6.88 3.40
C ASP A 147 5.43 6.01 2.28
N PRO A 148 4.68 5.20 1.51
CA PRO A 148 5.26 4.41 0.43
C PRO A 148 5.90 5.27 -0.68
N HIS A 149 5.33 6.44 -0.99
CA HIS A 149 5.86 7.35 -2.01
C HIS A 149 7.12 8.06 -1.55
N SER A 150 7.25 8.32 -0.24
CA SER A 150 8.44 8.94 0.35
C SER A 150 9.73 8.14 0.12
N TRP A 151 9.66 6.83 -0.09
CA TRP A 151 10.82 6.02 -0.49
C TRP A 151 11.45 6.44 -1.82
N ALA A 152 10.74 7.18 -2.67
CA ALA A 152 11.29 7.74 -3.90
C ALA A 152 12.20 8.97 -3.65
N LEU A 153 12.01 9.72 -2.55
CA LEU A 153 12.78 10.93 -2.23
C LEU A 153 14.31 10.75 -2.24
N PRO A 154 14.89 9.69 -1.63
CA PRO A 154 16.35 9.48 -1.69
C PRO A 154 16.85 9.03 -3.08
N ARG A 155 15.95 8.68 -4.01
CA ARG A 155 16.29 8.14 -5.34
C ARG A 155 16.18 9.14 -6.47
N LEU A 156 15.57 10.29 -6.19
CA LEU A 156 15.40 11.40 -7.11
C LEU A 156 16.42 12.50 -6.85
N TYR A 157 16.65 13.34 -7.85
CA TYR A 157 17.49 14.52 -7.78
C TYR A 157 16.93 15.63 -8.68
N GLY A 158 17.21 16.89 -8.36
CA GLY A 158 16.79 18.04 -9.15
C GLY A 158 15.29 18.32 -9.08
N ALA A 159 14.72 18.83 -10.17
CA ALA A 159 13.33 19.29 -10.22
C ALA A 159 12.29 18.22 -9.80
N PRO A 160 12.38 16.94 -10.21
CA PRO A 160 11.43 15.91 -9.75
C PRO A 160 11.47 15.68 -8.23
N LYS A 161 12.65 15.82 -7.60
CA LYS A 161 12.76 15.71 -6.14
C LYS A 161 12.08 16.88 -5.46
N ALA A 162 12.30 18.11 -5.95
CA ALA A 162 11.67 19.30 -5.40
C ALA A 162 10.14 19.22 -5.48
N ALA A 163 9.60 18.80 -6.63
CA ALA A 163 8.16 18.60 -6.82
C ALA A 163 7.60 17.52 -5.88
N LEU A 164 8.29 16.37 -5.76
CA LEU A 164 7.86 15.32 -4.83
C LEU A 164 7.87 15.82 -3.37
N VAL A 165 8.88 16.57 -2.94
CA VAL A 165 8.93 17.16 -1.60
C VAL A 165 7.77 18.11 -1.36
N GLU A 166 7.40 18.93 -2.36
CA GLU A 166 6.26 19.85 -2.26
C GLU A 166 4.95 19.10 -2.03
N VAL A 167 4.67 18.06 -2.83
CA VAL A 167 3.49 17.20 -2.66
C VAL A 167 3.50 16.54 -1.28
N GLN A 168 4.61 15.89 -0.92
CA GLN A 168 4.73 15.18 0.36
C GLN A 168 4.62 16.12 1.57
N ALA A 169 5.05 17.38 1.46
CA ALA A 169 4.90 18.35 2.54
C ALA A 169 3.43 18.64 2.85
N ASP A 170 2.55 18.66 1.84
CA ASP A 170 1.10 18.81 2.03
C ASP A 170 0.51 17.56 2.69
N GLU A 171 0.84 16.37 2.18
CA GLU A 171 0.42 15.08 2.75
C GLU A 171 0.79 14.93 4.24
N TYR A 172 1.98 15.42 4.61
CA TYR A 172 2.47 15.47 5.99
C TYR A 172 2.02 16.73 6.76
N GLY A 173 0.95 17.39 6.33
CA GLY A 173 0.26 18.46 7.06
C GLY A 173 1.00 19.79 7.13
N GLY A 174 2.02 20.01 6.30
CA GLY A 174 2.80 21.25 6.25
C GLY A 174 3.48 21.59 7.58
N GLY A 175 3.90 20.56 8.33
CA GLY A 175 4.51 20.70 9.66
C GLY A 175 3.52 20.79 10.82
N ARG A 176 2.23 20.53 10.58
CA ARG A 176 1.18 20.48 11.62
C ARG A 176 0.65 19.05 11.73
N ALA A 177 0.91 18.40 12.86
CA ALA A 177 0.57 16.99 13.05
C ALA A 177 -0.93 16.71 12.88
N GLU A 178 -1.78 17.63 13.34
CA GLU A 178 -3.24 17.55 13.22
C GLU A 178 -3.76 17.68 11.78
N ARG A 179 -2.90 18.02 10.82
CA ARG A 179 -3.24 18.14 9.40
C ARG A 179 -2.65 17.03 8.53
N ILE A 180 -1.86 16.13 9.11
CA ILE A 180 -1.35 14.97 8.37
C ILE A 180 -2.56 14.19 7.85
N HIS A 181 -2.58 13.83 6.57
CA HIS A 181 -3.75 13.16 5.97
C HIS A 181 -4.10 11.85 6.67
N ALA A 182 -3.08 11.08 7.08
CA ALA A 182 -3.28 9.89 7.92
C ALA A 182 -3.94 10.20 9.28
N GLN A 183 -3.68 11.35 9.89
CA GLN A 183 -4.35 11.78 11.12
C GLN A 183 -5.81 12.18 10.84
N LEU A 184 -6.07 12.91 9.76
CA LEU A 184 -7.44 13.27 9.36
C LEU A 184 -8.29 12.03 9.05
N PHE A 185 -7.70 11.01 8.45
CA PHE A 185 -8.37 9.73 8.24
C PHE A 185 -8.63 8.99 9.57
N ALA A 186 -7.66 8.99 10.49
CA ALA A 186 -7.84 8.45 11.85
C ALA A 186 -9.00 9.14 12.59
N ASP A 187 -9.08 10.47 12.53
CA ASP A 187 -10.18 11.25 13.11
C ASP A 187 -11.52 10.90 12.47
N THR A 188 -11.52 10.62 11.15
CA THR A 188 -12.71 10.18 10.42
C THR A 188 -13.21 8.81 10.90
N LEU A 189 -12.31 7.84 11.09
CA LEU A 189 -12.64 6.53 11.67
C LEU A 189 -13.26 6.69 13.06
N ALA A 190 -12.62 7.47 13.94
CA ALA A 190 -13.12 7.72 15.28
C ALA A 190 -14.52 8.38 15.28
N ALA A 191 -14.74 9.36 14.38
CA ALA A 191 -16.02 10.06 14.25
C ALA A 191 -17.19 9.15 13.87
N VAL A 192 -16.93 8.07 13.12
CA VAL A 192 -17.94 7.07 12.74
C VAL A 192 -17.97 5.85 13.67
N GLY A 193 -17.25 5.90 14.80
CA GLY A 193 -17.23 4.84 15.81
C GLY A 193 -16.33 3.64 15.47
N LEU A 194 -15.38 3.80 14.55
CA LEU A 194 -14.34 2.83 14.24
C LEU A 194 -13.08 3.07 15.08
N ASP A 195 -12.26 2.03 15.23
CA ASP A 195 -10.95 2.08 15.87
C ASP A 195 -9.95 2.74 14.91
N PRO A 196 -9.37 3.89 15.27
CA PRO A 196 -8.43 4.61 14.42
C PRO A 196 -7.01 4.04 14.46
N ALA A 197 -6.75 2.99 15.25
CA ALA A 197 -5.41 2.45 15.40
C ALA A 197 -4.88 1.87 14.07
N TYR A 198 -3.63 2.20 13.75
CA TYR A 198 -2.94 1.72 12.58
C TYR A 198 -2.89 0.18 12.56
N GLY A 199 -3.50 -0.44 11.55
CA GLY A 199 -3.61 -1.90 11.41
C GLY A 199 -4.70 -2.57 12.24
N ALA A 200 -5.64 -1.82 12.84
CA ALA A 200 -6.73 -2.39 13.66
C ALA A 200 -7.61 -3.40 12.90
N TYR A 201 -7.66 -3.30 11.57
CA TYR A 201 -8.57 -4.08 10.74
C TYR A 201 -7.89 -5.09 9.83
N LEU A 202 -6.60 -5.39 10.00
CA LEU A 202 -5.88 -6.29 9.10
C LEU A 202 -6.56 -7.64 8.91
N ASP A 203 -7.09 -8.24 9.97
CA ASP A 203 -7.83 -9.51 9.90
C ASP A 203 -9.06 -9.47 9.00
N ARG A 204 -9.61 -8.28 8.74
CA ARG A 204 -10.81 -8.07 7.91
C ARG A 204 -10.50 -7.74 6.45
N LEU A 205 -9.25 -7.43 6.12
CA LEU A 205 -8.90 -7.00 4.76
C LEU A 205 -8.61 -8.21 3.87
N PRO A 206 -9.28 -8.34 2.72
CA PRO A 206 -9.01 -9.45 1.81
C PRO A 206 -7.72 -9.24 1.01
N ALA A 207 -7.24 -10.30 0.37
CA ALA A 207 -6.02 -10.32 -0.42
C ALA A 207 -5.93 -9.19 -1.44
N GLU A 208 -7.02 -8.90 -2.17
CA GLU A 208 -7.06 -7.87 -3.21
C GLU A 208 -6.81 -6.48 -2.63
N THR A 209 -7.33 -6.22 -1.43
CA THR A 209 -7.07 -4.94 -0.74
C THR A 209 -5.61 -4.84 -0.33
N LEU A 210 -5.07 -5.90 0.28
CA LEU A 210 -3.67 -5.94 0.67
C LEU A 210 -2.75 -5.83 -0.56
N ALA A 211 -3.11 -6.43 -1.70
CA ALA A 211 -2.36 -6.33 -2.96
C ALA A 211 -2.21 -4.89 -3.44
N THR A 212 -3.27 -4.06 -3.35
CA THR A 212 -3.17 -2.63 -3.71
C THR A 212 -2.20 -1.87 -2.81
N VAL A 213 -2.18 -2.17 -1.50
CA VAL A 213 -1.26 -1.51 -0.55
C VAL A 213 0.18 -2.02 -0.71
N ASN A 214 0.33 -3.34 -0.94
CA ASN A 214 1.60 -4.01 -1.18
C ASN A 214 2.27 -3.49 -2.45
N LEU A 215 1.50 -3.19 -3.51
CA LEU A 215 2.02 -2.59 -4.74
C LEU A 215 2.81 -1.31 -4.44
N MET A 216 2.25 -0.40 -3.64
CA MET A 216 2.93 0.87 -3.34
C MET A 216 4.25 0.65 -2.60
N SER A 217 4.28 -0.27 -1.64
CA SER A 217 5.49 -0.61 -0.89
C SER A 217 6.52 -1.34 -1.75
N PHE A 218 6.09 -2.24 -2.65
CA PHE A 218 6.94 -2.90 -3.64
C PHE A 218 7.62 -1.86 -4.54
N LEU A 219 6.86 -0.97 -5.17
CA LEU A 219 7.41 0.05 -6.05
C LEU A 219 8.31 1.04 -5.26
N GLY A 220 7.87 1.39 -4.06
CA GLY A 220 8.57 2.28 -3.12
C GLY A 220 9.92 1.71 -2.67
N LEU A 221 10.01 0.45 -2.28
CA LEU A 221 11.25 -0.17 -1.76
C LEU A 221 12.22 -0.61 -2.85
N HIS A 222 11.79 -0.79 -4.10
CA HIS A 222 12.66 -1.24 -5.19
C HIS A 222 13.14 -0.10 -6.11
N ARG A 223 14.44 0.23 -6.07
CA ARG A 223 15.00 1.38 -6.84
C ARG A 223 14.72 1.31 -8.35
N ARG A 224 14.64 0.10 -8.91
CA ARG A 224 14.30 -0.11 -10.33
C ARG A 224 12.89 0.38 -10.68
N TRP A 225 11.99 0.40 -9.71
CA TRP A 225 10.59 0.84 -9.85
C TRP A 225 10.35 2.30 -9.46
N ARG A 226 11.42 3.10 -9.33
CA ARG A 226 11.29 4.54 -9.01
C ARG A 226 10.34 5.29 -9.96
N GLY A 227 10.30 4.93 -11.24
CA GLY A 227 9.39 5.56 -12.21
C GLY A 227 7.94 5.16 -11.97
N ALA A 228 7.70 3.91 -11.59
CA ALA A 228 6.37 3.38 -11.32
C ALA A 228 5.76 3.98 -10.04
N ILE A 229 6.52 4.13 -8.95
CA ILE A 229 5.99 4.78 -7.73
C ILE A 229 5.70 6.28 -7.96
N VAL A 230 6.50 6.97 -8.78
CA VAL A 230 6.24 8.37 -9.16
C VAL A 230 5.04 8.47 -10.09
N GLY A 231 4.91 7.58 -11.07
CA GLY A 231 3.74 7.52 -11.95
C GLY A 231 2.45 7.17 -11.19
N HIS A 232 2.53 6.25 -10.22
CA HIS A 232 1.43 5.95 -9.32
C HIS A 232 1.02 7.19 -8.52
N LEU A 233 1.96 7.94 -7.94
CA LEU A 233 1.64 9.19 -7.24
C LEU A 233 0.96 10.18 -8.19
N ALA A 234 1.51 10.39 -9.38
CA ALA A 234 0.94 11.32 -10.36
C ALA A 234 -0.52 10.97 -10.69
N LEU A 235 -0.82 9.71 -11.02
CA LEU A 235 -2.19 9.26 -11.27
C LEU A 235 -3.08 9.42 -10.04
N PHE A 236 -2.58 9.07 -8.85
CA PHE A 236 -3.32 9.21 -7.61
C PHE A 236 -3.72 10.66 -7.35
N GLU A 237 -2.77 11.60 -7.40
CA GLU A 237 -3.02 13.03 -7.21
C GLU A 237 -3.95 13.63 -8.27
N MET A 238 -3.78 13.24 -9.53
CA MET A 238 -4.62 13.73 -10.63
C MET A 238 -6.09 13.29 -10.51
N THR A 239 -6.34 12.16 -9.84
CA THR A 239 -7.67 11.52 -9.81
C THR A 239 -8.36 11.53 -8.45
N SER A 240 -7.66 11.87 -7.36
CA SER A 240 -8.18 11.75 -5.98
C SER A 240 -9.23 12.79 -5.61
N THR A 241 -9.21 14.00 -6.19
CA THR A 241 -10.02 15.14 -5.73
C THR A 241 -11.54 14.90 -5.86
N ILE A 242 -11.99 14.37 -7.00
CA ILE A 242 -13.43 14.18 -7.27
C ILE A 242 -14.01 13.04 -6.43
N PRO A 243 -13.39 11.85 -6.36
CA PRO A 243 -13.84 10.77 -5.47
C PRO A 243 -13.92 11.20 -4.00
N ASN A 244 -12.88 11.87 -3.47
CA ASN A 244 -12.87 12.30 -2.07
C ASN A 244 -13.98 13.31 -1.75
N ARG A 245 -14.28 14.24 -2.67
CA ARG A 245 -15.43 15.15 -2.51
C ARG A 245 -16.75 14.39 -2.42
N ARG A 246 -16.92 13.34 -3.24
CA ARG A 246 -18.13 12.50 -3.24
C ARG A 246 -18.27 11.68 -1.96
N TYR A 247 -17.16 11.17 -1.42
CA TYR A 247 -17.17 10.45 -0.14
C TYR A 247 -17.54 11.35 1.05
N ALA A 248 -17.28 12.65 0.96
CA ALA A 248 -17.57 13.62 2.02
C ALA A 248 -18.99 14.24 1.95
N ALA A 249 -19.76 13.96 0.89
CA ALA A 249 -21.10 14.50 0.66
C ALA A 249 -22.17 13.77 1.52
#